data_AF-A0AAW9RA58-F1
#
_entry.id   AF-A0AAW9RA58-F1
#
_cell.length_a   1.000
_cell.length_b   1.000
_cell.length_c   1.000
_cell.angle_alpha   90.00
_cell.angle_beta   90.00
_cell.angle_gamma   90.00
#
_symmetry.space_group_name_H-M   'P 1'
#
loop_
_entity.id
_entity.type
_entity.pdbx_description
1 polymer ?
#
loop_
_entity_poly.entity_id
_entity_poly.type
_entity_poly.pdbx_seq_one_letter_code
_entity_poly.pdbx_strand_id
1 'polypeptide(L)'
;MTKNGAVITFDYDPNGQRYRQTGSRTTLYLDKLYEGDGSNRHQLYLGDYGVYNLGGPSESAGLKYLHTDRLGSVVAVSDVSGNLEVTAGRHFDPFGKPRADTLEDSAGLNGADLTTRGFTAHEHLNAVELIHMNGRVYDYHLGRFLSVDPVIQFPANSQSLNPYSYLMNNPMAGTDPTGYTCSSDSEIGTRVGPIFSNIIC
;
A
#
# COMPACT_ATOMS: atom_id res chain seq x y z
N MET A 1 -6.49 -15.39 -5.94
CA MET A 1 -5.06 -15.62 -6.22
C MET A 1 -4.51 -16.65 -5.24
N THR A 2 -3.55 -17.47 -5.68
CA THR A 2 -2.95 -18.52 -4.84
C THR A 2 -1.43 -18.45 -4.97
N LYS A 3 -0.72 -18.34 -3.84
CA LYS A 3 0.74 -18.38 -3.77
C LYS A 3 1.14 -18.97 -2.41
N ASN A 4 2.17 -19.82 -2.38
CA ASN A 4 2.66 -20.50 -1.16
C ASN A 4 1.55 -21.25 -0.38
N GLY A 5 0.53 -21.79 -1.06
CA GLY A 5 -0.61 -22.47 -0.44
C GLY A 5 -1.65 -21.54 0.21
N ALA A 6 -1.38 -20.23 0.29
CA ALA A 6 -2.34 -19.23 0.71
C ALA A 6 -3.25 -18.84 -0.47
N VAL A 7 -4.55 -18.74 -0.20
CA VAL A 7 -5.56 -18.27 -1.16
C VAL A 7 -6.14 -16.97 -0.65
N ILE A 8 -6.13 -15.94 -1.50
CA ILE A 8 -6.79 -14.66 -1.24
C ILE A 8 -7.77 -14.36 -2.37
N THR A 9 -8.99 -13.99 -2.01
CA THR A 9 -10.05 -13.57 -2.92
C THR A 9 -10.47 -12.14 -2.60
N PHE A 10 -10.81 -11.38 -3.65
CA PHE A 10 -11.23 -9.99 -3.55
C PHE A 10 -12.59 -9.82 -4.21
N ASP A 11 -13.47 -9.08 -3.55
CA ASP A 11 -14.75 -8.66 -4.13
C ASP A 11 -14.78 -7.14 -4.29
N TYR A 12 -15.36 -6.73 -5.40
CA TYR A 12 -15.41 -5.35 -5.85
C TYR A 12 -16.86 -4.89 -6.02
N ASP A 13 -17.10 -3.62 -5.74
CA ASP A 13 -18.38 -2.97 -5.93
C ASP A 13 -18.61 -2.61 -7.42
N PRO A 14 -19.79 -2.08 -7.79
CA PRO A 14 -20.07 -1.64 -9.15
C PRO A 14 -19.17 -0.52 -9.67
N ASN A 15 -18.48 0.20 -8.78
CA ASN A 15 -17.54 1.27 -9.12
C ASN A 15 -16.11 0.75 -9.27
N GLY A 16 -15.88 -0.57 -9.13
CA GLY A 16 -14.56 -1.20 -9.17
C GLY A 16 -13.74 -0.99 -7.89
N GLN A 17 -14.35 -0.48 -6.81
CA GLN A 17 -13.70 -0.35 -5.52
C GLN A 17 -13.78 -1.67 -4.76
N ARG A 18 -12.64 -2.08 -4.17
CA ARG A 18 -12.59 -3.26 -3.33
C ARG A 18 -13.34 -3.01 -2.03
N TYR A 19 -14.31 -3.85 -1.71
CA TYR A 19 -15.05 -3.77 -0.44
C TYR A 19 -14.83 -4.99 0.46
N ARG A 20 -14.29 -6.10 -0.07
CA ARG A 20 -14.02 -7.31 0.71
C ARG A 20 -12.77 -8.05 0.23
N GLN A 21 -12.03 -8.59 1.20
CA GLN A 21 -10.96 -9.54 1.02
C GLN A 21 -11.23 -10.77 1.89
N THR A 22 -11.03 -11.95 1.33
CA THR A 22 -11.13 -13.23 2.06
C THR A 22 -9.83 -14.00 1.89
N GLY A 23 -9.15 -14.25 3.01
CA GLY A 23 -7.98 -15.13 3.11
C GLY A 23 -8.05 -15.94 4.40
N SER A 24 -7.00 -15.87 5.22
CA SER A 24 -7.04 -16.41 6.60
C SER A 24 -8.07 -15.70 7.48
N ARG A 25 -8.36 -14.42 7.16
CA ARG A 25 -9.40 -13.58 7.75
C ARG A 25 -10.21 -12.94 6.63
N THR A 26 -11.45 -12.59 6.94
CA THR A 26 -12.26 -11.73 6.07
C THR A 26 -12.11 -10.29 6.52
N THR A 27 -11.67 -9.41 5.64
CA THR A 27 -11.55 -7.97 5.88
C THR A 27 -12.54 -7.25 4.98
N LEU A 28 -13.35 -6.39 5.58
CA LEU A 28 -14.25 -5.45 4.90
C LEU A 28 -13.56 -4.10 4.80
N TYR A 29 -13.73 -3.45 3.66
CA TYR A 29 -13.19 -2.13 3.36
C TYR A 29 -14.32 -1.16 3.09
N LEU A 30 -14.15 0.07 3.57
CA LEU A 30 -14.94 1.21 3.14
C LEU A 30 -13.97 2.25 2.59
N ASP A 31 -13.75 2.18 1.28
CA ASP A 31 -12.75 2.97 0.56
C ASP A 31 -11.37 2.88 1.25
N LYS A 32 -10.58 3.97 1.23
CA LYS A 32 -9.33 4.10 1.98
C LYS A 32 -9.53 4.52 3.45
N LEU A 33 -10.76 4.68 3.91
CA LEU A 33 -11.04 5.25 5.23
C LEU A 33 -11.13 4.18 6.31
N TYR A 34 -11.62 2.99 6.02
CA TYR A 34 -11.86 1.98 7.05
C TYR A 34 -11.54 0.56 6.56
N GLU A 35 -10.95 -0.22 7.47
CA GLU A 35 -10.83 -1.68 7.34
C GLU A 35 -11.17 -2.40 8.64
N GLY A 36 -11.81 -3.55 8.55
CA GLY A 36 -12.08 -4.38 9.72
C GLY A 36 -12.70 -5.72 9.39
N ASP A 37 -12.77 -6.64 10.34
CA ASP A 37 -13.37 -7.97 10.12
C ASP A 37 -14.80 -8.12 10.62
N GLY A 38 -15.39 -7.02 11.09
CA GLY A 38 -16.71 -7.05 11.71
C GLY A 38 -16.75 -7.72 13.07
N SER A 39 -15.59 -7.99 13.70
CA SER A 39 -15.50 -8.58 15.04
C SER A 39 -14.55 -7.81 15.94
N ASN A 40 -13.23 -8.02 15.80
CA ASN A 40 -12.26 -7.59 16.82
C ASN A 40 -11.29 -6.51 16.35
N ARG A 41 -11.01 -6.38 15.04
CA ARG A 41 -10.18 -5.27 14.56
C ARG A 41 -10.98 -4.37 13.62
N HIS A 42 -10.91 -3.09 13.94
CA HIS A 42 -11.63 -2.01 13.29
C HIS A 42 -10.69 -0.81 13.23
N GLN A 43 -10.18 -0.50 12.05
CA GLN A 43 -9.21 0.56 11.83
C GLN A 43 -9.82 1.65 10.97
N LEU A 44 -9.75 2.88 11.46
CA LEU A 44 -10.12 4.10 10.75
C LEU A 44 -8.85 4.89 10.42
N TYR A 45 -8.64 5.19 9.15
CA TYR A 45 -7.50 5.96 8.68
C TYR A 45 -7.82 7.46 8.71
N LEU A 46 -6.94 8.22 9.37
CA LEU A 46 -7.01 9.68 9.49
C LEU A 46 -5.98 10.29 8.54
N GLY A 47 -6.36 10.43 7.28
CA GLY A 47 -5.41 10.81 6.22
C GLY A 47 -4.27 9.79 6.11
N ASP A 48 -3.06 10.29 5.86
CA ASP A 48 -1.87 9.45 5.64
C ASP A 48 -0.99 9.29 6.90
N TYR A 49 -1.39 9.90 8.02
CA TYR A 49 -0.54 10.03 9.21
C TYR A 49 -1.10 9.35 10.46
N GLY A 50 -2.35 8.88 10.44
CA GLY A 50 -3.00 8.35 11.64
C GLY A 50 -3.87 7.14 11.39
N VAL A 51 -3.87 6.21 12.33
CA VAL A 51 -4.78 5.06 12.38
C VAL A 51 -5.43 5.02 13.75
N TYR A 52 -6.76 5.12 13.78
CA TYR A 52 -7.54 4.94 14.98
C TYR A 52 -8.12 3.53 15.02
N ASN A 53 -7.75 2.74 16.01
CA ASN A 53 -8.43 1.49 16.30
C ASN A 53 -9.68 1.80 17.14
N LEU A 54 -10.87 1.43 16.65
CA LEU A 54 -12.14 1.63 17.37
C LEU A 54 -12.25 0.73 18.62
N GLY A 55 -11.37 -0.27 18.75
CA GLY A 55 -11.46 -1.31 19.76
C GLY A 55 -12.54 -2.33 19.44
N GLY A 56 -12.50 -3.44 20.16
CA GLY A 56 -13.46 -4.53 20.06
C GLY A 56 -13.55 -5.29 21.38
N PRO A 57 -14.28 -6.41 21.42
CA PRO A 57 -14.37 -7.26 22.61
C PRO A 57 -13.02 -7.68 23.20
N SER A 58 -11.97 -7.71 22.38
CA SER A 58 -10.61 -8.16 22.76
C SER A 58 -9.49 -7.20 22.35
N GLU A 59 -9.82 -6.02 21.79
CA GLU A 59 -8.84 -5.00 21.42
C GLU A 59 -9.19 -3.65 22.05
N SER A 60 -8.19 -2.96 22.58
CA SER A 60 -8.39 -1.62 23.13
C SER A 60 -8.45 -0.58 22.02
N ALA A 61 -9.38 0.37 22.15
CA ALA A 61 -9.42 1.53 21.29
C ALA A 61 -8.17 2.40 21.50
N GLY A 62 -7.67 3.00 20.43
CA GLY A 62 -6.45 3.80 20.53
C GLY A 62 -6.04 4.44 19.21
N LEU A 63 -5.37 5.59 19.29
CA LEU A 63 -4.80 6.27 18.15
C LEU A 63 -3.32 5.89 17.99
N LYS A 64 -2.91 5.65 16.76
CA LYS A 64 -1.52 5.44 16.36
C LYS A 64 -1.14 6.45 15.29
N TYR A 65 0.11 6.89 15.32
CA TYR A 65 0.67 7.78 14.30
C TYR A 65 1.56 7.00 13.36
N LEU A 66 1.35 7.18 12.07
CA LEU A 66 2.16 6.62 11.00
C LEU A 66 3.23 7.64 10.62
N HIS A 67 4.48 7.19 10.63
CA HIS A 67 5.62 7.96 10.15
C HIS A 67 6.00 7.42 8.78
N THR A 68 6.00 8.31 7.78
CA THR A 68 6.23 7.94 6.39
C THR A 68 7.57 8.47 5.87
N ASP A 69 8.10 7.78 4.86
CA ASP A 69 9.19 8.31 4.05
C ASP A 69 8.68 9.30 3.00
N ARG A 70 9.61 9.79 2.17
CA ARG A 70 9.32 10.73 1.08
C ARG A 70 8.26 10.19 0.09
N LEU A 71 8.22 8.89 -0.16
CA LEU A 71 7.25 8.29 -1.09
C LEU A 71 5.92 7.95 -0.39
N GLY A 72 5.75 8.33 0.88
CA GLY A 72 4.58 7.97 1.67
C GLY A 72 4.61 6.53 2.21
N SER A 73 5.73 5.82 2.11
CA SER A 73 5.87 4.47 2.66
C SER A 73 5.92 4.54 4.18
N VAL A 74 5.13 3.72 4.88
CA VAL A 74 5.10 3.71 6.35
C VAL A 74 6.35 3.02 6.90
N VAL A 75 7.25 3.79 7.52
CA VAL A 75 8.53 3.31 8.07
C VAL A 75 8.51 3.14 9.59
N ALA A 76 7.63 3.82 10.31
CA ALA A 76 7.45 3.62 11.74
C ALA A 76 6.02 3.90 12.20
N VAL A 77 5.65 3.34 13.36
CA VAL A 77 4.36 3.58 14.01
C VAL A 77 4.59 3.91 15.47
N SER A 78 3.98 4.98 15.96
CA SER A 78 4.06 5.37 17.38
C SER A 78 2.68 5.47 18.03
N ASP A 79 2.64 5.25 19.35
CA ASP A 79 1.45 5.47 20.16
C ASP A 79 1.21 6.97 20.45
N VAL A 80 0.13 7.27 21.18
CA VAL A 80 -0.21 8.63 21.61
C VAL A 80 0.78 9.27 22.58
N SER A 81 1.60 8.46 23.26
CA SER A 81 2.61 8.91 24.21
C SER A 81 3.97 9.15 23.52
N GLY A 82 4.07 8.88 22.22
CA GLY A 82 5.30 8.99 21.44
C GLY A 82 6.22 7.77 21.54
N ASN A 83 5.77 6.66 22.15
CA ASN A 83 6.53 5.42 22.14
C ASN A 83 6.43 4.78 20.75
N LEU A 84 7.57 4.36 20.21
CA LEU A 84 7.63 3.66 18.94
C LEU A 84 7.15 2.22 19.14
N GLU A 85 6.01 1.87 18.56
CA GLU A 85 5.45 0.51 18.59
C GLU A 85 6.04 -0.37 17.48
N VAL A 86 6.37 0.24 16.34
CA VAL A 86 7.09 -0.43 15.24
C VAL A 86 8.15 0.52 14.71
N THR A 87 9.41 0.12 14.87
CA THR A 87 10.57 0.73 14.23
C THR A 87 11.42 -0.29 13.48
N ALA A 88 11.34 -1.56 13.87
CA ALA A 88 12.14 -2.65 13.34
C ALA A 88 11.47 -3.31 12.12
N GLY A 89 12.19 -3.42 11.01
CA GLY A 89 11.83 -4.22 9.84
C GLY A 89 10.82 -3.58 8.88
N ARG A 90 10.66 -2.25 8.93
CA ARG A 90 9.88 -1.48 7.95
C ARG A 90 10.77 -0.62 7.05
N HIS A 91 11.79 -1.27 6.52
CA HIS A 91 12.60 -0.72 5.43
C HIS A 91 12.16 -1.35 4.12
N PHE A 92 12.27 -0.59 3.04
CA PHE A 92 11.94 -1.08 1.70
C PHE A 92 13.15 -0.93 0.80
N ASP A 93 13.30 -1.85 -0.14
CA ASP A 93 14.14 -1.61 -1.30
C ASP A 93 13.46 -0.60 -2.26
N PRO A 94 14.16 -0.13 -3.31
CA PRO A 94 13.57 0.80 -4.27
C PRO A 94 12.29 0.30 -4.93
N PHE A 95 12.07 -1.01 -5.03
CA PHE A 95 10.89 -1.61 -5.65
C PHE A 95 9.81 -2.00 -4.64
N GLY A 96 9.96 -1.62 -3.36
CA GLY A 96 8.97 -1.85 -2.31
C GLY A 96 9.07 -3.19 -1.60
N LYS A 97 10.13 -3.97 -1.83
CA LYS A 97 10.39 -5.22 -1.12
C LYS A 97 10.74 -4.92 0.35
N PRO A 98 10.00 -5.48 1.32
CA PRO A 98 10.31 -5.29 2.74
C PRO A 98 11.69 -5.86 3.10
N ARG A 99 12.42 -5.16 3.96
CA ARG A 99 13.71 -5.58 4.51
C ARG A 99 13.68 -5.62 6.03
N ALA A 100 14.47 -6.52 6.59
CA ALA A 100 14.74 -6.55 8.03
C ALA A 100 15.68 -5.40 8.43
N ASP A 101 15.94 -5.27 9.74
CA ASP A 101 16.90 -4.26 10.26
C ASP A 101 18.34 -4.55 9.83
N THR A 102 18.63 -5.83 9.63
CA THR A 102 19.77 -6.29 8.85
C THR A 102 19.35 -6.22 7.38
N LEU A 103 20.11 -5.56 6.50
CA LEU A 103 19.81 -5.29 5.07
C LEU A 103 19.31 -6.48 4.20
N GLU A 104 19.19 -7.66 4.79
CA GLU A 104 18.44 -8.82 4.37
C GLU A 104 16.98 -8.52 4.02
N ASP A 105 16.49 -9.29 3.04
CA ASP A 105 15.11 -9.26 2.61
C ASP A 105 14.18 -9.92 3.64
N SER A 106 12.97 -9.37 3.80
CA SER A 106 11.91 -9.94 4.62
C SER A 106 10.81 -10.54 3.73
N ALA A 107 10.22 -11.66 4.17
CA ALA A 107 9.09 -12.31 3.50
C ALA A 107 7.75 -11.57 3.69
N GLY A 108 7.76 -10.39 4.33
CA GLY A 108 6.55 -9.59 4.50
C GLY A 108 6.77 -8.34 5.33
N LEU A 109 5.73 -7.51 5.40
CA LEU A 109 5.71 -6.29 6.18
C LEU A 109 5.67 -6.60 7.69
N ASN A 110 6.64 -6.08 8.45
CA ASN A 110 6.64 -6.18 9.91
C ASN A 110 5.53 -5.33 10.55
N GLY A 111 4.96 -5.81 11.66
CA GLY A 111 3.90 -5.08 12.37
C GLY A 111 2.60 -4.92 11.56
N ALA A 112 2.29 -5.88 10.69
CA ALA A 112 1.05 -5.88 9.90
C ALA A 112 -0.22 -5.84 10.77
N ASP A 113 -0.15 -6.28 12.03
CA ASP A 113 -1.23 -6.18 13.00
C ASP A 113 -1.56 -4.73 13.37
N LEU A 114 -0.56 -3.83 13.34
CA LEU A 114 -0.80 -2.40 13.56
C LEU A 114 -1.36 -1.72 12.31
N THR A 115 -0.75 -2.00 11.16
CA THR A 115 -1.21 -1.50 9.87
C THR A 115 -0.68 -2.38 8.76
N THR A 116 -1.54 -2.75 7.82
CA THR A 116 -1.17 -3.51 6.62
C THR A 116 -0.57 -2.60 5.54
N ARG A 117 -0.62 -1.27 5.72
CA ARG A 117 -0.04 -0.31 4.77
C ARG A 117 1.47 -0.22 4.94
N GLY A 118 2.19 -0.36 3.84
CA GLY A 118 3.66 -0.33 3.78
C GLY A 118 4.14 0.63 2.70
N PHE A 119 4.83 0.09 1.69
CA PHE A 119 5.38 0.82 0.55
C PHE A 119 4.34 1.71 -0.12
N THR A 120 4.64 3.01 -0.27
CA THR A 120 3.78 4.02 -0.90
C THR A 120 2.34 4.06 -0.34
N ALA A 121 2.19 3.75 0.95
CA ALA A 121 0.92 3.63 1.67
C ALA A 121 -0.07 2.58 1.12
N HIS A 122 0.38 1.67 0.25
CA HIS A 122 -0.43 0.58 -0.26
C HIS A 122 -0.39 -0.65 0.65
N GLU A 123 -1.41 -1.48 0.56
CA GLU A 123 -1.58 -2.66 1.41
C GLU A 123 -0.63 -3.79 1.01
N HIS A 124 0.13 -4.29 1.97
CA HIS A 124 0.96 -5.49 1.82
C HIS A 124 0.16 -6.73 2.15
N LEU A 125 0.04 -7.63 1.17
CA LEU A 125 -0.57 -8.94 1.33
C LEU A 125 0.50 -9.96 1.74
N ASN A 126 0.92 -9.93 3.01
CA ASN A 126 2.02 -10.76 3.51
C ASN A 126 1.87 -12.26 3.19
N ALA A 127 0.64 -12.80 3.24
CA ALA A 127 0.40 -14.22 3.00
C ALA A 127 0.76 -14.68 1.57
N VAL A 128 0.80 -13.75 0.61
CA VAL A 128 1.16 -14.02 -0.79
C VAL A 128 2.35 -13.20 -1.26
N GLU A 129 2.99 -12.41 -0.39
CA GLU A 129 4.14 -11.57 -0.72
C GLU A 129 3.87 -10.65 -1.94
N LEU A 130 2.74 -9.95 -1.92
CA LEU A 130 2.33 -9.02 -2.98
C LEU A 130 1.84 -7.71 -2.37
N ILE A 131 1.75 -6.65 -3.16
CA ILE A 131 1.17 -5.36 -2.76
C ILE A 131 -0.09 -5.10 -3.59
N HIS A 132 -1.18 -4.75 -2.90
CA HIS A 132 -2.43 -4.39 -3.53
C HIS A 132 -2.48 -2.87 -3.78
N MET A 133 -2.24 -2.46 -5.03
CA MET A 133 -2.20 -1.05 -5.44
C MET A 133 -3.58 -0.51 -5.85
N ASN A 134 -4.65 -1.05 -5.26
CA ASN A 134 -6.07 -0.83 -5.59
C ASN A 134 -6.49 -1.32 -7.00
N GLY A 135 -5.99 -0.71 -8.06
CA GLY A 135 -6.33 -1.09 -9.44
C GLY A 135 -5.61 -2.35 -9.92
N ARG A 136 -4.37 -2.56 -9.46
CA ARG A 136 -3.54 -3.69 -9.86
C ARG A 136 -2.81 -4.31 -8.67
N VAL A 137 -2.41 -5.55 -8.85
CA VAL A 137 -1.59 -6.29 -7.87
C VAL A 137 -0.15 -6.26 -8.34
N TYR A 138 0.73 -5.83 -7.46
CA TYR A 138 2.14 -5.63 -7.72
C TYR A 138 2.99 -6.68 -7.01
N ASP A 139 3.93 -7.27 -7.75
CA ASP A 139 4.94 -8.19 -7.24
C ASP A 139 6.25 -7.43 -7.03
N TYR A 140 6.59 -7.20 -5.76
CA TYR A 140 7.82 -6.50 -5.38
C TYR A 140 9.09 -7.35 -5.53
N HIS A 141 8.98 -8.68 -5.65
CA HIS A 141 10.15 -9.52 -5.96
C HIS A 141 10.59 -9.35 -7.42
N LEU A 142 9.62 -9.16 -8.32
CA LEU A 142 9.87 -8.94 -9.75
C LEU A 142 9.98 -7.46 -10.12
N GLY A 143 9.44 -6.57 -9.27
CA GLY A 143 9.34 -5.15 -9.55
C GLY A 143 8.27 -4.81 -10.60
N ARG A 144 7.19 -5.61 -10.70
CA ARG A 144 6.22 -5.56 -11.80
C ARG A 144 4.79 -5.85 -11.37
N PHE A 145 3.82 -5.34 -12.13
CA PHE A 145 2.42 -5.72 -11.97
C PHE A 145 2.15 -7.12 -12.51
N LEU A 146 1.16 -7.80 -11.90
CA LEU A 146 0.68 -9.10 -12.36
C LEU A 146 -0.40 -9.02 -13.45
N SER A 147 -0.97 -7.83 -13.65
CA SER A 147 -1.95 -7.55 -14.69
C SER A 147 -1.45 -6.49 -15.66
N VAL A 148 -1.93 -6.58 -16.91
CA VAL A 148 -1.68 -5.61 -17.97
C VAL A 148 -2.28 -4.27 -17.59
N ASP A 149 -1.52 -3.18 -17.75
CA ASP A 149 -2.07 -1.82 -17.73
C ASP A 149 -3.04 -1.61 -18.91
N PRO A 150 -4.33 -1.30 -18.68
CA PRO A 150 -5.21 -0.90 -19.77
C PRO A 150 -4.86 0.51 -20.29
N VAL A 151 -4.08 1.30 -19.56
CA VAL A 151 -3.70 2.67 -19.91
C VAL A 151 -2.28 2.70 -20.45
N ILE A 152 -2.12 3.09 -21.72
CA ILE A 152 -0.80 3.40 -22.30
C ILE A 152 -0.58 4.90 -22.12
N GLN A 153 0.19 5.28 -21.11
CA GLN A 153 0.40 6.70 -20.75
C GLN A 153 1.14 7.47 -21.87
N PHE A 154 2.15 6.87 -22.51
CA PHE A 154 2.93 7.51 -23.57
C PHE A 154 3.15 6.57 -24.77
N PRO A 155 2.25 6.54 -25.77
CA PRO A 155 2.38 5.64 -26.92
C PRO A 155 3.63 5.91 -27.78
N ALA A 156 4.24 7.10 -27.66
CA ALA A 156 5.49 7.46 -28.34
C ALA A 156 6.76 7.02 -27.59
N ASN A 157 6.65 6.56 -26.35
CA ASN A 157 7.78 6.06 -25.55
C ASN A 157 7.77 4.53 -25.58
N SER A 158 8.85 3.91 -26.07
CA SER A 158 8.98 2.45 -26.13
C SER A 158 8.94 1.78 -24.75
N GLN A 159 9.29 2.51 -23.67
CA GLN A 159 9.21 2.00 -22.31
C GLN A 159 7.76 1.92 -21.80
N SER A 160 6.84 2.78 -22.27
CA SER A 160 5.41 2.68 -21.95
C SER A 160 4.71 1.50 -22.63
N LEU A 161 5.36 0.85 -23.60
CA LEU A 161 4.82 -0.34 -24.25
C LEU A 161 4.96 -1.60 -23.40
N ASN A 162 5.65 -1.53 -22.24
CA ASN A 162 5.67 -2.62 -21.28
C ASN A 162 4.52 -2.43 -20.27
N PRO A 163 3.37 -3.12 -20.42
CA PRO A 163 2.19 -2.88 -19.61
C PRO A 163 2.31 -3.38 -18.16
N TYR A 164 3.45 -3.99 -17.80
CA TYR A 164 3.71 -4.53 -16.47
C TYR A 164 4.72 -3.70 -15.66
N SER A 165 5.37 -2.70 -16.27
CA SER A 165 6.39 -1.92 -15.56
C SER A 165 5.78 -0.99 -14.52
N TYR A 166 6.40 -0.90 -13.35
CA TYR A 166 6.09 0.11 -12.35
C TYR A 166 6.93 1.36 -12.60
N LEU A 167 6.28 2.51 -12.83
CA LEU A 167 6.92 3.82 -13.05
C LEU A 167 8.05 3.79 -14.11
N MET A 168 7.87 3.07 -15.24
CA MET A 168 8.91 2.85 -16.26
C MET A 168 10.24 2.27 -15.71
N ASN A 169 10.19 1.50 -14.62
CA ASN A 169 11.34 1.03 -13.85
C ASN A 169 12.13 2.13 -13.11
N ASN A 170 11.49 3.26 -12.80
CA ASN A 170 12.04 4.32 -11.96
C ASN A 170 11.17 4.54 -10.72
N PRO A 171 11.15 3.58 -9.77
CA PRO A 171 10.25 3.62 -8.62
C PRO A 171 10.57 4.74 -7.62
N MET A 172 11.74 5.38 -7.71
CA MET A 172 12.13 6.49 -6.84
C MET A 172 11.64 7.85 -7.35
N ALA A 173 11.09 7.93 -8.56
CA ALA A 173 10.66 9.20 -9.17
C ALA A 173 9.28 9.66 -8.69
N GLY A 174 8.47 8.77 -8.13
CA GLY A 174 7.11 9.08 -7.71
C GLY A 174 6.39 7.86 -7.17
N THR A 175 5.07 7.93 -7.18
CA THR A 175 4.18 6.87 -6.70
C THR A 175 3.07 6.62 -7.71
N ASP A 176 2.36 5.50 -7.61
CA ASP A 176 1.13 5.24 -8.37
C ASP A 176 -0.02 5.02 -7.36
N PRO A 177 -0.73 6.09 -6.94
CA PRO A 177 -1.74 6.01 -5.89
C PRO A 177 -3.01 5.22 -6.26
N THR A 178 -3.27 5.08 -7.57
CA THR A 178 -4.44 4.39 -8.13
C THR A 178 -4.10 3.00 -8.65
N GLY A 179 -2.82 2.74 -8.89
CA GLY A 179 -2.34 1.56 -9.59
C GLY A 179 -2.52 1.65 -11.11
N TYR A 180 -2.75 2.82 -11.70
CA TYR A 180 -2.83 3.03 -13.16
C TYR A 180 -2.12 4.29 -13.65
N THR A 181 -1.87 5.24 -12.75
CA THR A 181 -1.40 6.57 -13.11
C THR A 181 -0.39 7.04 -12.09
N CYS A 182 0.81 7.33 -12.56
CA CYS A 182 1.82 7.88 -11.69
C CYS A 182 1.49 9.31 -11.23
N SER A 183 1.94 9.65 -10.03
CA SER A 183 1.94 10.99 -9.46
C SER A 183 3.32 11.27 -8.87
N SER A 184 3.76 12.52 -8.97
CA SER A 184 4.99 12.95 -8.29
C SER A 184 4.66 13.60 -6.96
N ASP A 185 5.65 13.59 -6.09
CA ASP A 185 5.68 14.20 -4.76
C ASP A 185 5.18 15.67 -4.69
N SER A 186 5.20 16.40 -5.82
CA SER A 186 4.72 17.79 -5.85
C SER A 186 3.19 17.94 -5.76
N GLU A 187 2.43 16.86 -5.96
CA GLU A 187 0.96 16.89 -6.01
C GLU A 187 0.29 16.51 -4.69
N ILE A 188 1.00 15.82 -3.78
CA ILE A 188 0.43 15.33 -2.51
C ILE A 188 0.28 16.46 -1.47
N GLY A 189 1.01 17.58 -1.64
CA GLY A 189 0.98 18.72 -0.71
C GLY A 189 0.13 19.93 -1.14
N THR A 190 -0.39 19.99 -2.37
CA THR A 190 -0.97 21.23 -2.91
C THR A 190 -2.37 21.00 -3.48
N ARG A 191 -3.40 21.07 -2.63
CA ARG A 191 -4.81 21.21 -3.08
C ARG A 191 -5.09 22.61 -3.65
N VAL A 192 -4.29 23.08 -4.62
CA VAL A 192 -4.53 24.35 -5.32
C VAL A 192 -4.25 24.20 -6.82
N GLY A 193 -5.27 23.79 -7.58
CA GLY A 193 -5.37 23.98 -9.04
C GLY A 193 -4.45 23.12 -9.92
N PRO A 194 -4.79 22.95 -11.21
CA PRO A 194 -4.13 22.00 -12.09
C PRO A 194 -2.81 22.60 -12.60
N ILE A 195 -1.71 22.23 -11.96
CA ILE A 195 -0.41 22.33 -12.61
C ILE A 195 -0.19 20.96 -13.24
N PHE A 196 -0.45 20.84 -14.54
CA PHE A 196 -0.04 19.67 -15.31
C PHE A 196 1.48 19.63 -15.31
N SER A 197 2.05 19.08 -14.24
CA SER A 197 3.44 18.67 -14.25
C SER A 197 3.50 17.48 -15.20
N ASN A 198 4.06 17.69 -16.39
CA ASN A 198 4.42 16.63 -17.32
C ASN A 198 5.49 15.77 -16.64
N ILE A 199 5.06 14.91 -15.72
CA ILE A 199 5.90 13.92 -15.09
C ILE A 199 6.02 12.78 -16.09
N ILE A 200 7.24 12.60 -16.57
CA ILE A 200 7.62 11.46 -17.38
C ILE A 200 7.79 10.28 -16.42
N CYS A 201 6.69 9.58 -16.20
CA CYS A 201 6.67 8.12 -16.18
C CYS A 201 6.20 7.67 -17.58
#